data_AF-A0A944GUW9-F1
#
_entry.id   AF-A0A944GUW9-F1
#
_cell.length_a   1.000
_cell.length_b   1.000
_cell.length_c   1.000
_cell.angle_alpha   90.00
_cell.angle_beta   90.00
_cell.angle_gamma   90.00
#
_symmetry.space_group_name_H-M   'P 1'
#
loop_
_entity.id
_entity.type
_entity.pdbx_description
1 polymer ?
#
loop_
_entity_poly.entity_id
_entity_poly.type
_entity_poly.pdbx_seq_one_letter_code
_entity_poly.pdbx_strand_id
1 'polypeptide(L)' 'DIMVIKNTGAYGFSMSSNYNTRNKVCELALEEGQVRLIRQRENFEDQIALEEKFLKA' A
#
# COMPACT_ATOMS: atom_id res chain seq x y z
N ASP A 1 -0.99 15.32 -16.01
CA ASP A 1 -2.20 14.50 -16.27
C ASP A 1 -2.31 13.33 -15.32
N ILE A 2 -3.47 12.68 -15.28
CA ILE A 2 -3.76 11.50 -14.47
C ILE A 2 -4.08 10.34 -15.40
N MET A 3 -3.51 9.16 -15.12
CA MET A 3 -3.79 7.93 -15.85
C MET A 3 -4.52 6.93 -14.95
N VAL A 4 -5.47 6.20 -15.53
CA VAL A 4 -6.25 5.16 -14.83
C VAL A 4 -6.00 3.81 -15.49
N ILE A 5 -5.47 2.86 -14.72
CA ILE A 5 -5.40 1.46 -15.11
C ILE A 5 -6.69 0.79 -14.61
N LYS A 6 -7.48 0.22 -15.53
CA LYS A 6 -8.76 -0.40 -15.21
C LYS A 6 -8.58 -1.87 -14.80
N ASN A 7 -9.59 -2.43 -14.14
CA ASN A 7 -9.69 -3.86 -13.81
C ASN A 7 -8.57 -4.40 -12.90
N THR A 8 -7.98 -3.56 -12.05
CA THR A 8 -6.93 -3.94 -11.10
C THR A 8 -7.46 -4.46 -9.76
N GLY A 9 -8.77 -4.69 -9.64
CA GLY A 9 -9.42 -5.10 -8.39
C GLY A 9 -9.11 -6.54 -7.97
N ALA A 10 -8.85 -7.43 -8.93
CA ALA A 10 -8.39 -8.78 -8.68
C ALA A 10 -6.89 -8.89 -9.00
N TYR A 11 -6.13 -9.55 -8.13
CA TYR A 11 -4.68 -9.81 -8.30
C TYR A 11 -3.78 -8.57 -8.46
N GLY A 12 -4.31 -7.36 -8.26
CA GLY A 12 -3.51 -6.14 -8.23
C GLY A 12 -2.79 -5.98 -6.89
N PHE A 13 -3.49 -5.41 -5.90
CA PHE A 13 -2.91 -5.17 -4.57
C PHE A 13 -2.42 -6.47 -3.90
N SER A 14 -3.12 -7.59 -4.08
CA SER A 14 -2.74 -8.87 -3.45
C SER A 14 -1.39 -9.40 -3.93
N MET A 15 -0.92 -9.02 -5.12
CA MET A 15 0.41 -9.36 -5.65
C MET A 15 1.43 -8.22 -5.51
N SER A 16 1.07 -7.12 -4.83
CA SER A 16 1.98 -6.00 -4.60
C SER A 16 3.13 -6.39 -3.65
N SER A 17 4.31 -5.83 -3.91
CA SER A 17 5.52 -6.02 -3.11
C SER A 17 6.17 -4.68 -2.77
N ASN A 18 7.09 -4.73 -1.80
CA ASN A 18 7.94 -3.61 -1.42
C ASN A 18 9.24 -3.55 -2.26
N TYR A 19 9.25 -4.17 -3.45
CA TYR A 19 10.41 -4.16 -4.34
C TYR A 19 10.86 -2.72 -4.62
N ASN A 20 12.17 -2.50 -4.61
CA ASN A 20 12.81 -1.18 -4.66
C ASN A 20 12.41 -0.26 -3.50
N THR A 21 12.18 -0.80 -2.30
CA THR A 21 11.94 -0.02 -1.08
C THR A 21 10.70 0.86 -1.23
N ARG A 22 9.70 0.38 -1.99
CA ARG A 22 8.46 1.11 -2.29
C ARG A 22 7.35 0.65 -1.37
N ASN A 23 6.95 1.53 -0.48
CA ASN A 23 5.82 1.30 0.42
C ASN A 23 4.54 0.94 -0.35
N LYS A 24 3.76 0.00 0.19
CA LYS A 24 2.46 -0.33 -0.39
C LYS A 24 1.51 0.86 -0.33
N VAL A 25 0.70 0.98 -1.37
CA VAL A 25 -0.25 2.08 -1.55
C VAL A 25 -1.42 1.97 -0.58
N CYS A 26 -2.11 3.09 -0.35
CA CYS A 26 -3.41 3.05 0.30
C CYS A 26 -4.48 2.51 -0.67
N GLU A 27 -5.54 1.94 -0.11
CA GLU A 27 -6.74 1.55 -0.86
C GLU A 27 -7.92 2.37 -0.35
N LEU A 28 -8.72 2.87 -1.28
CA LEU A 28 -9.92 3.66 -1.02
C LEU A 28 -11.14 2.90 -1.53
N ALA A 29 -12.23 2.91 -0.76
CA ALA A 29 -13.53 2.45 -1.22
C ALA A 29 -14.44 3.65 -1.50
N LEU A 30 -15.27 3.53 -2.54
CA LEU A 30 -16.36 4.43 -2.85
C LEU A 30 -17.67 3.71 -2.58
N GLU A 31 -18.48 4.23 -1.68
CA GLU A 31 -19.75 3.65 -1.24
C GLU A 31 -20.76 4.79 -1.07
N GLU A 32 -21.92 4.70 -1.74
CA GLU A 32 -22.96 5.74 -1.71
C GLU A 32 -22.45 7.16 -2.02
N GLY A 33 -21.47 7.28 -2.92
CA GLY A 33 -20.86 8.57 -3.27
C GLY A 33 -19.84 9.09 -2.25
N GLN A 34 -19.60 8.38 -1.14
CA GLN A 34 -18.60 8.71 -0.15
C GLN A 34 -17.33 7.88 -0.33
N VAL A 35 -16.17 8.55 -0.26
CA VAL A 35 -14.86 7.90 -0.31
C VAL A 35 -14.35 7.68 1.10
N ARG A 36 -13.95 6.45 1.42
CA ARG A 36 -13.32 6.11 2.70
C ARG A 36 -12.04 5.32 2.52
N LEU A 37 -11.10 5.53 3.44
CA LEU A 37 -9.88 4.74 3.52
C LEU A 37 -10.21 3.32 4.00
N ILE A 38 -9.78 2.31 3.23
CA ILE A 38 -9.94 0.90 3.60
C ILE A 38 -8.59 0.21 3.86
N ARG A 39 -7.50 0.82 3.39
CA ARG A 39 -6.15 0.42 3.73
C ARG A 39 -5.23 1.63 3.81
N GLN A 40 -4.56 1.80 4.94
CA GLN A 40 -3.53 2.83 5.13
C GLN A 40 -2.34 2.58 4.19
N ARG A 41 -1.74 3.66 3.67
CA ARG A 41 -0.46 3.59 2.96
C ARG A 41 0.65 3.25 3.95
N GLU A 42 1.55 2.34 3.59
CA GLU A 42 2.73 2.04 4.40
C GLU A 42 3.69 3.24 4.47
N ASN A 43 4.33 3.42 5.61
CA ASN A 43 5.45 4.33 5.80
C ASN A 43 6.79 3.56 5.78
N PHE A 44 7.89 4.27 5.99
CA PHE A 44 9.21 3.63 5.96
C PHE A 44 9.43 2.72 7.16
N GLU A 45 8.91 3.12 8.31
CA GLU A 45 8.97 2.37 9.58
C GLU A 45 8.28 1.01 9.44
N ASP A 46 7.13 0.94 8.77
CA ASP A 46 6.43 -0.31 8.45
C ASP A 46 7.32 -1.26 7.64
N GLN A 47 8.12 -0.69 6.72
CA GLN A 47 8.96 -1.45 5.81
C GLN A 47 10.18 -2.06 6.50
N ILE A 48 10.74 -1.37 7.49
CA ILE A 48 11.91 -1.84 8.25
C ILE A 48 11.54 -2.52 9.58
N ALA A 49 10.26 -2.53 9.97
CA ALA A 49 9.79 -2.99 11.27
C ALA A 49 10.32 -4.40 11.66
N LEU A 50 10.49 -5.29 10.68
CA LEU A 50 10.99 -6.65 10.90
C LEU A 50 12.52 -6.73 11.10
N GLU A 51 13.24 -5.70 10.64
CA GLU A 51 14.71 -5.60 10.70
C GLU A 51 15.19 -4.81 11.91
N GLU A 52 14.41 -3.84 12.39
CA GLU A 52 14.81 -2.89 13.45
C GLU A 52 15.41 -3.56 14.70
N LYS A 53 14.84 -4.69 15.13
CA LYS A 53 15.29 -5.39 16.34
C LYS A 53 16.69 -6.00 16.23
N PHE A 54 17.22 -6.16 15.01
CA PHE A 54 18.56 -6.71 14.76
C PHE A 54 19.62 -5.62 14.55
N LEU A 55 19.20 -4.35 14.43
CA LEU A 55 20.09 -3.21 14.21
C LEU A 55 20.55 -2.56 15.52
N LYS A 56 19.79 -2.75 16.61
CA LYS A 56 20.14 -2.22 17.93
C LYS A 56 20.97 -3.27 18.68
N ALA A 57 22.27 -2.99 18.86
CA ALA A 57 23.15 -3.72 19.77
C ALA A 57 22.82 -3.40 21.23
#